data_AF-A0A5K1GN53-F1
#
_entry.id   AF-A0A5K1GN53-F1
#
_cell.length_a   1.000
_cell.length_b   1.000
_cell.length_c   1.000
_cell.angle_alpha   90.00
_cell.angle_beta   90.00
_cell.angle_gamma   90.00
#
_symmetry.space_group_name_H-M   'P 1'
#
loop_
_entity.id
_entity.type
_entity.pdbx_description
1 polymer ?
#
loop_
_entity_poly.entity_id
_entity_poly.type
_entity_poly.pdbx_seq_one_letter_code
_entity_poly.pdbx_strand_id
1 'polypeptide(L)' 'MVTFVEAGLLPWVLAVALAILILGLLDKRRGGKSRRLPPGSNGWPFLGETIAYLKPHVATSMGDFMEQHIS' A
#
# COMPACT_ATOMS: atom_id res chain seq x y z
N MET A 1 0.79 -8.20 39.00
CA MET A 1 0.16 -7.08 38.25
C MET A 1 0.91 -6.73 36.96
N VAL A 2 2.25 -6.81 36.93
CA VAL A 2 3.07 -6.51 35.73
C VAL A 2 2.92 -7.55 34.61
N THR A 3 2.85 -8.84 34.95
CA THR A 3 2.73 -9.95 33.97
C THR A 3 1.42 -9.97 33.18
N PHE A 4 0.35 -9.38 33.71
CA PHE A 4 -0.95 -9.31 33.02
C PHE A 4 -0.96 -8.28 31.88
N VAL A 5 -0.18 -7.19 32.01
CA VAL A 5 -0.09 -6.13 31.00
C VAL A 5 0.77 -6.59 29.82
N GLU A 6 1.88 -7.28 30.07
CA GLU A 6 2.74 -7.86 29.03
C GLU A 6 2.02 -8.96 28.23
N ALA A 7 1.24 -9.80 28.91
CA ALA A 7 0.40 -10.82 28.26
C ALA A 7 -0.68 -10.21 27.34
N GLY A 8 -1.09 -8.97 27.60
CA GLY A 8 -2.06 -8.24 26.76
C GLY A 8 -1.44 -7.60 25.53
N LEU A 9 -0.20 -7.13 25.59
CA LEU A 9 0.48 -6.43 24.48
C LEU A 9 1.00 -7.39 23.41
N LEU A 10 1.50 -8.56 23.81
CA LEU A 10 2.02 -9.58 22.90
C LEU A 10 1.03 -9.99 21.77
N PRO A 11 -0.26 -10.32 22.04
CA PRO A 11 -1.19 -10.68 20.98
C PRO A 11 -1.47 -9.53 20.02
N TRP A 12 -1.48 -8.27 20.49
CA TRP A 12 -1.64 -7.11 19.61
C TRP A 12 -0.44 -6.92 18.69
N VAL A 13 0.78 -7.07 19.20
CA VAL A 13 1.99 -6.99 18.38
C VAL A 13 2.02 -8.10 17.33
N LEU A 14 1.65 -9.32 17.71
CA LEU A 14 1.54 -10.45 16.78
C LEU A 14 0.44 -10.22 15.73
N ALA A 15 -0.71 -9.68 16.12
CA ALA A 15 -1.79 -9.36 15.20
C ALA A 15 -1.37 -8.29 14.18
N VAL A 16 -0.67 -7.24 14.61
CA VAL A 16 -0.15 -6.19 13.70
C VAL A 16 0.92 -6.76 12.77
N ALA A 17 1.86 -7.56 13.29
CA ALA A 17 2.89 -8.20 12.47
C ALA A 17 2.27 -9.15 11.42
N LEU A 18 1.26 -9.91 11.80
CA LEU A 18 0.51 -10.79 10.90
C LEU A 18 -0.25 -9.98 9.85
N ALA A 19 -0.89 -8.87 10.24
CA ALA A 19 -1.58 -8.00 9.30
C ALA A 19 -0.60 -7.43 8.25
N ILE A 20 0.58 -6.94 8.67
CA ILE A 20 1.61 -6.43 7.76
C ILE A 20 2.08 -7.55 6.81
N LEU A 21 2.31 -8.76 7.33
CA LEU A 21 2.71 -9.91 6.53
C LEU A 21 1.62 -10.26 5.48
N ILE A 22 0.35 -10.31 5.90
CA ILE A 22 -0.78 -10.58 5.01
C ILE A 22 -0.89 -9.51 3.92
N LEU A 23 -0.75 -8.23 4.27
CA LEU A 23 -0.79 -7.12 3.29
C LEU A 23 0.34 -7.24 2.27
N GLY A 24 1.58 -7.53 2.71
CA GLY A 24 2.71 -7.74 1.80
C GLY A 24 2.55 -8.97 0.90
N LEU A 25 1.95 -10.05 1.41
CA LEU A 25 1.64 -11.25 0.63
C LEU A 25 0.51 -11.01 -0.38
N LEU A 26 -0.51 -10.23 -0.02
CA LEU A 26 -1.58 -9.83 -0.92
C LEU A 26 -1.04 -8.97 -2.07
N ASP A 27 -0.17 -8.02 -1.78
CA ASP A 27 0.45 -7.16 -2.79
C ASP A 27 1.25 -7.98 -3.81
N LYS A 28 2.07 -8.93 -3.33
CA LYS A 28 2.82 -9.86 -4.20
C LYS A 28 1.93 -10.74 -5.07
N ARG A 29 0.71 -11.08 -4.62
CA ARG A 29 -0.27 -11.87 -5.40
C ARG A 29 -1.06 -11.04 -6.41
N ARG A 30 -1.17 -9.73 -6.22
CA ARG A 30 -1.84 -8.81 -7.16
C ARG A 30 -0.99 -8.49 -8.40
N GLY A 31 0.28 -8.88 -8.42
CA GLY A 31 1.18 -8.77 -9.59
C GLY A 31 0.86 -9.71 -10.76
N GLY A 32 -0.32 -10.33 -10.78
CA GLY A 32 -0.80 -11.13 -11.90
C GLY A 32 -1.14 -10.23 -13.08
N LYS A 33 -0.21 -10.08 -14.03
CA LYS A 33 -0.42 -9.42 -15.33
C LYS A 33 -1.70 -9.96 -15.97
N SER A 34 -2.79 -9.19 -15.88
CA SER A 34 -3.92 -9.41 -16.77
C SER A 34 -3.38 -9.21 -18.18
N ARG A 35 -3.38 -10.26 -19.00
CA ARG A 35 -2.75 -10.29 -20.34
C ARG A 35 -3.23 -9.19 -21.30
N ARG A 36 -4.24 -8.41 -20.92
CA ARG A 36 -4.89 -7.37 -21.75
C ARG A 36 -4.98 -6.00 -21.06
N LEU A 37 -4.48 -5.86 -19.83
CA LEU A 37 -4.47 -4.56 -19.15
C LEU A 37 -3.09 -3.90 -19.35
N PRO A 38 -3.05 -2.56 -19.47
CA PRO A 38 -1.80 -1.83 -19.46
C PRO A 38 -1.04 -2.11 -18.16
N PRO A 39 0.30 -2.12 -18.19
CA PRO A 39 1.10 -2.26 -16.99
C PRO A 39 0.76 -1.12 -16.02
N GLY A 40 0.53 -1.44 -14.76
CA GLY A 40 0.20 -0.46 -13.73
C GLY A 40 0.56 -0.98 -12.35
N SER A 41 0.73 -0.07 -11.40
CA SER A 41 0.95 -0.37 -9.98
C SER A 41 -0.40 -0.46 -9.27
N ASN A 42 -0.51 -1.35 -8.27
CA ASN A 42 -1.73 -1.49 -7.46
C ASN A 42 -1.74 -0.55 -6.24
N GLY A 43 -0.64 0.18 -5.99
CA GLY A 43 -0.49 1.09 -4.86
C GLY A 43 -0.70 0.44 -3.49
N TRP A 44 -1.10 1.23 -2.50
CA TRP A 44 -1.40 0.75 -1.15
C TRP A 44 -2.67 -0.11 -1.12
N PRO A 45 -2.74 -1.17 -0.27
CA PRO A 45 -3.88 -2.09 -0.23
C PRO A 45 -5.27 -1.47 -0.02
N PHE A 46 -5.36 -0.25 0.54
CA PHE A 46 -6.61 0.49 0.78
C PHE A 46 -6.66 1.84 0.04
N LEU A 47 -5.57 2.61 0.07
CA LEU A 47 -5.50 3.94 -0.53
C LEU A 47 -5.09 3.92 -2.00
N GLY A 48 -4.59 2.78 -2.50
CA GLY A 48 -4.02 2.67 -3.83
C GLY A 48 -2.96 3.72 -4.06
N GLU A 49 -3.10 4.46 -5.16
CA GLU A 49 -2.22 5.57 -5.54
C GLU A 49 -2.87 6.95 -5.38
N THR A 50 -4.05 7.02 -4.74
CA THR A 50 -4.85 8.26 -4.63
C THR A 50 -4.07 9.40 -3.97
N ILE A 51 -3.25 9.12 -2.95
CA ILE A 51 -2.43 10.14 -2.28
C ILE A 51 -1.34 10.67 -3.21
N ALA A 52 -0.73 9.80 -4.01
CA ALA A 52 0.30 10.21 -4.98
C ALA A 52 -0.31 11.03 -6.11
N TYR A 53 -1.52 10.67 -6.56
CA TYR A 53 -2.30 11.43 -7.54
C TYR A 53 -2.67 12.84 -7.05
N LEU A 54 -3.04 12.98 -5.77
CA LEU A 54 -3.42 14.27 -5.17
C LEU A 54 -2.22 15.11 -4.71
N LYS A 55 -0.98 14.65 -4.92
CA LYS A 55 0.20 15.39 -4.51
C LYS A 55 0.24 16.75 -5.23
N PRO A 56 0.42 17.87 -4.51
CA PRO A 56 0.46 19.19 -5.12
C PRO A 56 1.56 19.28 -6.18
N HIS A 57 1.19 19.79 -7.35
CA HIS A 57 2.09 20.05 -8.47
C HIS A 57 1.76 21.42 -9.06
N VAL A 58 2.70 21.98 -9.82
CA VAL A 58 2.50 23.27 -10.49
C VAL A 58 1.36 23.13 -11.51
N ALA A 59 0.42 24.07 -11.53
CA ALA A 59 -0.77 24.01 -12.39
C ALA A 59 -0.48 24.05 -13.90
N THR A 60 0.77 24.34 -14.28
CA THR A 60 1.28 24.31 -15.67
C THR A 60 1.98 23.01 -16.04
N SER A 61 2.04 22.02 -15.13
CA SER A 61 2.54 20.66 -15.37
C SER A 61 1.44 19.67 -15.01
N MET A 62 1.49 18.46 -15.58
CA MET A 62 0.59 17.37 -15.17
C MET A 62 1.00 16.74 -13.82
N GLY A 63 2.18 17.08 -13.31
CA GLY A 63 2.75 16.54 -12.08
C GLY A 63 3.45 15.18 -12.27
N ASP A 64 4.43 14.90 -11.40
CA ASP A 64 5.29 13.70 -11.46
C ASP A 64 4.49 12.40 -11.57
N PHE A 65 3.34 12.33 -10.89
CA PHE A 65 2.49 11.13 -10.90
C PHE A 65 1.96 10.81 -12.29
N MET A 66 1.43 11.80 -13.02
CA MET A 66 0.85 11.59 -14.34
C MET A 66 1.95 11.36 -15.39
N GLU A 67 3.07 12.09 -15.32
CA GLU A 67 4.19 11.94 -16.26
C GLU A 67 4.77 10.52 -16.23
N GLN A 68 4.92 9.92 -15.04
CA GLN A 68 5.47 8.58 -14.88
C GLN A 68 4.49 7.45 -15.29
N HIS A 69 3.19 7.74 -15.37
CA HIS A 69 2.15 6.75 -15.69
C HIS A 69 1.65 6.82 -17.14
N ILE A 70 1.89 7.93 -17.86
CA ILE A 70 1.39 8.16 -19.22
C ILE A 70 2.51 8.12 -20.29
N SER A 71 3.79 8.28 -19.90
CA SER A 71 4.93 8.22 -20.83
C SER A 71 5.25 6.82 -21.34
#